data_AF-A0A267H3K1-F1
#
_entry.id   AF-A0A267H3K1-F1
#
_cell.length_a   1.000
_cell.length_b   1.000
_cell.length_c   1.000
_cell.angle_alpha   90.00
_cell.angle_beta   90.00
_cell.angle_gamma   90.00
#
_symmetry.space_group_name_H-M   'P 1'
#
loop_
_entity.id
_entity.type
_entity.pdbx_description
1 polymer ?
#
loop_
_entity_poly.entity_id
_entity_poly.type
_entity_poly.pdbx_seq_one_letter_code
_entity_poly.pdbx_strand_id
1 'polypeptide(L)'
;MATKSIHTELLYCLSPTKNISQSLAKFGMNSSTASVVAVLFHPQSADNPSTSLDGLESKLTSQLDCESSHSLWPDTNPECDLVELFELYKVTPEEQALSKESGDSLSYCFVTRVACKDVVTV
;
A
#
# COMPACT_ATOMS: atom_id res chain seq x y z
N MET A 1 9.19 13.49 -8.58
CA MET A 1 9.48 12.25 -7.83
C MET A 1 10.36 12.62 -6.66
N ALA A 2 9.98 12.23 -5.44
CA ALA A 2 10.74 12.51 -4.22
C ALA A 2 11.82 11.43 -3.94
N THR A 3 11.60 10.21 -4.42
CA THR A 3 12.49 9.06 -4.24
C THR A 3 13.29 8.74 -5.52
N LYS A 4 14.14 7.70 -5.46
CA LYS A 4 15.07 7.34 -6.55
C LYS A 4 14.47 6.43 -7.64
N SER A 5 13.32 5.81 -7.40
CA SER A 5 12.64 4.94 -8.37
C SER A 5 11.12 5.01 -8.23
N ILE A 6 10.39 4.66 -9.29
CA ILE A 6 8.93 4.61 -9.25
C ILE A 6 8.39 3.59 -8.23
N HIS A 7 9.13 2.51 -7.97
CA HIS A 7 8.77 1.49 -6.98
C HIS A 7 8.83 2.05 -5.55
N THR A 8 9.91 2.77 -5.22
CA THR A 8 10.03 3.44 -3.92
C THR A 8 9.10 4.64 -3.81
N GLU A 9 8.77 5.27 -4.93
CA GLU A 9 7.82 6.38 -4.98
C GLU A 9 6.41 5.90 -4.65
N LEU A 10 6.01 4.71 -5.11
CA LEU A 10 4.72 4.12 -4.76
C LEU A 10 4.55 4.02 -3.23
N LEU A 11 5.52 3.42 -2.54
CA LEU A 11 5.51 3.30 -1.08
C LEU A 11 5.54 4.66 -0.38
N TYR A 12 6.34 5.60 -0.89
CA TYR A 12 6.35 6.97 -0.42
C TYR A 12 4.99 7.64 -0.57
N CYS A 13 4.32 7.46 -1.71
CA CYS A 13 3.02 8.03 -2.01
C CYS A 13 1.93 7.48 -1.08
N LEU A 14 1.92 6.18 -0.78
CA LEU A 14 0.95 5.58 0.16
C LEU A 14 1.04 6.16 1.58
N SER A 15 2.20 6.64 2.00
CA SER A 15 2.39 7.22 3.33
C SER A 15 1.75 8.61 3.48
N PRO A 16 1.10 8.91 4.62
CA PRO A 16 0.58 10.25 4.90
C PRO A 16 1.66 11.23 5.37
N THR A 17 2.93 10.81 5.44
CA THR A 17 4.06 11.65 5.89
C THR A 17 5.02 11.95 4.73
N LYS A 18 5.89 12.96 4.93
CA LYS A 18 6.97 13.31 3.98
C LYS A 18 8.30 12.59 4.29
N ASN A 19 8.35 11.76 5.34
CA ASN A 19 9.58 11.07 5.73
C ASN A 19 9.76 9.80 4.88
N ILE A 20 10.66 9.86 3.89
CA ILE A 20 10.91 8.75 2.96
C ILE A 20 11.27 7.45 3.69
N SER A 21 12.20 7.52 4.66
CA SER A 21 12.64 6.33 5.41
C SER A 21 11.50 5.69 6.19
N GLN A 22 10.67 6.52 6.84
CA GLN A 22 9.49 6.05 7.58
C GLN A 22 8.47 5.41 6.62
N SER A 23 8.23 6.01 5.46
CA SER A 23 7.32 5.47 4.44
C SER A 23 7.77 4.09 3.96
N LEU A 24 9.06 3.93 3.64
CA LEU A 24 9.61 2.64 3.20
C LEU A 24 9.58 1.59 4.31
N ALA A 25 9.84 1.98 5.56
CA ALA A 25 9.79 1.05 6.69
C ALA A 25 8.37 0.60 7.03
N LYS A 26 7.36 1.47 6.91
CA LYS A 26 5.97 1.17 7.29
C LYS A 26 5.18 0.46 6.18
N PHE A 27 5.42 0.82 4.92
CA PHE A 27 4.69 0.25 3.77
C PHE A 27 5.50 -0.79 2.99
N GLY A 28 6.79 -0.92 3.26
CA GLY A 28 7.63 -1.98 2.69
C GLY A 28 7.53 -3.29 3.48
N MET A 29 7.97 -4.39 2.85
CA MET A 29 8.06 -5.70 3.48
C MET A 29 9.14 -5.69 4.58
N ASN A 30 8.87 -6.38 5.68
CA ASN A 30 9.78 -6.58 6.81
C ASN A 30 9.77 -8.05 7.25
N SER A 31 10.57 -8.39 8.26
CA SER A 31 10.71 -9.77 8.74
C SER A 31 9.45 -10.37 9.37
N SER A 32 8.45 -9.54 9.71
CA SER A 32 7.15 -9.98 10.24
C SER A 32 6.04 -10.03 9.18
N THR A 33 6.34 -9.70 7.92
CA THR A 33 5.34 -9.68 6.86
C THR A 33 4.90 -11.10 6.49
N ALA A 34 3.62 -11.40 6.73
CA ALA A 34 3.00 -12.69 6.37
C ALA A 34 2.32 -12.69 5.00
N SER A 35 2.05 -11.51 4.42
CA SER A 35 1.38 -11.35 3.13
C SER A 35 1.94 -10.14 2.40
N VAL A 36 2.14 -10.25 1.10
CA VAL A 36 2.79 -9.23 0.27
C VAL A 36 1.91 -8.89 -0.92
N VAL A 37 1.77 -7.60 -1.22
CA VAL A 37 1.21 -7.12 -2.47
C VAL A 37 2.37 -6.72 -3.38
N ALA A 38 2.54 -7.44 -4.49
CA ALA A 38 3.56 -7.13 -5.49
C ALA A 38 2.98 -6.20 -6.57
N VAL A 39 3.71 -5.13 -6.90
CA VAL A 39 3.30 -4.17 -7.92
C VAL A 39 4.41 -4.01 -8.95
N LEU A 40 4.04 -4.17 -10.22
CA LEU A 40 4.94 -4.00 -11.37
C LEU A 40 4.46 -2.82 -12.22
N PHE A 41 5.40 -1.93 -12.57
CA PHE A 41 5.14 -0.82 -13.48
C PHE A 41 5.60 -1.20 -14.88
N HIS A 42 4.66 -1.26 -15.83
CA HIS A 42 4.96 -1.49 -17.25
C HIS A 42 5.17 -0.17 -17.98
N PRO A 43 6.36 0.09 -18.53
CA PRO A 43 6.51 1.15 -19.51
C PRO A 43 5.75 0.74 -20.78
N GLN A 44 4.90 1.64 -21.29
CA GLN A 44 4.00 1.45 -22.43
C GLN A 44 4.70 0.99 -23.73
N SER A 45 6.03 1.06 -23.80
CA SER A 45 6.84 0.82 -24.99
C SER A 45 7.68 -0.46 -24.94
N ALA A 46 7.57 -1.28 -23.88
CA ALA A 46 8.39 -2.47 -23.72
C ALA A 46 7.55 -3.75 -23.88
N ASP A 47 7.50 -4.29 -25.10
CA ASP A 47 7.07 -5.66 -25.39
C ASP A 47 8.15 -6.66 -24.92
N ASN A 48 8.47 -6.65 -23.62
CA ASN A 48 9.39 -7.61 -23.03
C ASN A 48 8.60 -8.68 -22.27
N PRO A 49 8.69 -9.97 -22.62
CA PRO A 49 8.00 -11.04 -21.90
C PRO A 49 8.47 -11.19 -20.45
N SER A 50 9.64 -10.63 -20.09
CA SER A 50 10.16 -10.62 -18.73
C SER A 50 9.45 -9.64 -17.78
N THR A 51 8.55 -8.80 -18.29
CA THR A 51 7.66 -7.97 -17.48
C THR A 51 6.25 -8.56 -17.38
N SER A 52 5.96 -9.76 -17.90
CA SER A 52 4.62 -10.36 -17.71
C SER A 52 4.31 -10.62 -16.24
N LEU A 53 3.02 -10.62 -15.89
CA LEU A 53 2.58 -10.99 -14.53
C LEU A 53 3.03 -12.42 -14.17
N ASP A 54 2.93 -13.37 -15.11
CA ASP A 54 3.42 -14.74 -14.93
C ASP A 54 4.94 -14.80 -14.61
N GLY A 55 5.72 -13.92 -15.25
CA GLY A 55 7.16 -13.79 -15.02
C GLY A 55 7.48 -13.22 -13.63
N LEU A 56 6.64 -12.31 -13.13
CA LEU A 56 6.73 -11.78 -11.77
C LEU A 56 6.39 -12.86 -10.74
N GLU A 57 5.29 -13.57 -10.95
CA GLU A 57 4.82 -14.60 -10.01
C GLU A 57 5.81 -15.75 -9.87
N SER A 58 6.32 -16.29 -10.97
CA SER A 58 7.35 -17.33 -10.93
C SER A 58 8.62 -16.86 -10.19
N LYS A 59 8.99 -15.58 -10.31
CA LYS A 59 10.08 -14.98 -9.54
C LYS A 59 9.76 -14.85 -8.04
N LEU A 60 8.54 -14.49 -7.69
CA LEU A 60 8.11 -14.33 -6.30
C LEU A 60 8.04 -15.70 -5.62
N THR A 61 7.40 -16.69 -6.23
CA THR A 61 7.32 -18.05 -5.69
C THR A 61 8.71 -18.67 -5.50
N SER A 62 9.64 -18.42 -6.42
CA SER A 62 11.01 -18.95 -6.28
C SER A 62 11.88 -18.22 -5.25
N GLN A 63 11.62 -16.94 -4.95
CA GLN A 63 12.44 -16.16 -4.01
C GLN A 63 11.85 -16.08 -2.59
N LEU A 64 10.53 -16.08 -2.46
CA LEU A 64 9.83 -15.81 -1.20
C LEU A 64 9.15 -17.04 -0.60
N ASP A 65 9.24 -18.20 -1.26
CA ASP A 65 8.57 -19.45 -0.83
C ASP A 65 7.10 -19.22 -0.46
N CYS A 66 6.38 -18.52 -1.33
CA CYS A 66 5.01 -18.09 -1.10
C CYS A 66 4.03 -18.67 -2.12
N GLU A 67 2.81 -18.96 -1.69
CA GLU A 67 1.69 -19.26 -2.58
C GLU A 67 1.17 -17.96 -3.21
N SER A 68 1.09 -17.93 -4.55
CA SER A 68 0.45 -16.82 -5.27
C SER A 68 -1.05 -17.07 -5.41
N SER A 69 -1.86 -16.07 -5.08
CA SER A 69 -3.29 -16.05 -5.42
C SER A 69 -3.53 -14.86 -6.33
N HIS A 70 -4.07 -15.11 -7.53
CA HIS A 70 -4.42 -14.07 -8.50
C HIS A 70 -5.67 -13.27 -8.12
N SER A 71 -6.14 -13.36 -6.88
CA SER A 71 -7.26 -12.55 -6.42
C SER A 71 -6.89 -11.08 -6.57
N LEU A 72 -7.68 -10.34 -7.37
CA LEU A 72 -7.50 -8.93 -7.72
C LEU A 72 -7.60 -7.94 -6.54
N TRP A 73 -7.57 -8.48 -5.34
CA TRP A 73 -7.41 -7.92 -4.02
C TRP A 73 -7.39 -9.17 -3.14
N PRO A 74 -6.66 -9.23 -2.03
CA PRO A 74 -6.95 -10.29 -1.08
C PRO A 74 -8.46 -10.18 -0.77
N ASP A 75 -9.17 -11.29 -0.59
CA ASP A 75 -10.28 -11.31 0.36
C ASP A 75 -9.65 -10.98 1.72
N THR A 76 -9.18 -9.74 1.87
CA THR A 76 -8.59 -9.21 3.07
C THR A 76 -9.71 -9.40 4.04
N ASN A 77 -9.46 -10.23 5.03
CA ASN A 77 -10.20 -10.18 6.27
C ASN A 77 -10.50 -8.69 6.52
N PRO A 78 -11.77 -8.23 6.49
CA PRO A 78 -12.09 -6.80 6.50
C PRO A 78 -11.63 -6.12 7.80
N GLU A 79 -11.16 -6.92 8.75
CA GLU A 79 -10.50 -6.56 10.00
C GLU A 79 -8.96 -6.54 9.91
N CYS A 80 -8.35 -6.57 8.71
CA CYS A 80 -6.93 -6.22 8.55
C CYS A 80 -6.77 -4.82 9.15
N ASP A 81 -6.13 -4.77 10.33
CA ASP A 81 -6.40 -3.81 11.41
C ASP A 81 -6.73 -2.40 10.92
N LEU A 82 -8.03 -2.12 10.72
CA LEU A 82 -8.50 -0.76 10.49
C LEU A 82 -8.06 0.16 11.63
N VAL A 83 -7.87 -0.41 12.83
CA VAL A 83 -7.28 0.25 13.99
C VAL A 83 -5.87 0.80 13.69
N GLU A 84 -4.97 -0.04 13.17
CA GLU A 84 -3.61 0.40 12.80
C GLU A 84 -3.64 1.43 11.68
N LEU A 85 -4.55 1.29 10.71
CA LEU A 85 -4.72 2.28 9.64
C LEU A 85 -5.26 3.60 10.18
N PHE A 86 -6.23 3.57 11.10
CA PHE A 86 -6.74 4.78 11.74
C PHE A 86 -5.66 5.48 12.55
N GLU A 87 -4.83 4.74 13.27
CA GLU A 87 -3.69 5.30 13.99
C GLU A 87 -2.67 5.92 13.02
N LEU A 88 -2.30 5.18 11.98
CA LEU A 88 -1.30 5.61 10.99
C LEU A 88 -1.71 6.88 10.23
N TYR A 89 -2.97 6.95 9.80
CA TYR A 89 -3.52 8.09 9.05
C TYR A 89 -4.16 9.15 9.96
N LYS A 90 -4.13 8.94 11.28
CA LYS A 90 -4.74 9.80 12.30
C LYS A 90 -6.23 10.08 12.02
N VAL A 91 -6.96 9.03 11.66
CA VAL A 91 -8.41 9.09 11.45
C VAL A 91 -9.10 9.17 12.81
N THR A 92 -9.82 10.26 13.04
CA THR A 92 -10.49 10.55 14.31
C THR A 92 -11.72 9.66 14.52
N PRO A 93 -12.15 9.44 15.78
CA PRO A 93 -13.39 8.71 16.07
C PRO A 93 -14.63 9.36 15.43
N GLU A 94 -14.63 10.68 15.26
CA GLU A 94 -15.71 11.43 14.59
C GLU A 94 -15.78 11.08 13.10
N GLU A 95 -14.64 11.08 12.40
CA GLU A 95 -14.57 10.65 10.99
C GLU A 95 -14.99 9.18 10.82
N GLN A 96 -14.63 8.32 11.78
CA GLN A 96 -15.07 6.93 11.80
C GLN A 96 -16.59 6.81 11.98
N ALA A 97 -17.20 7.61 12.87
CA ALA A 97 -18.64 7.61 13.07
C ALA A 97 -19.40 8.11 11.83
N LEU A 98 -18.93 9.20 11.21
CA LEU A 98 -19.52 9.77 10.00
C LEU A 98 -19.58 8.79 8.83
N SER A 99 -18.53 7.96 8.64
CA SER A 99 -18.55 6.92 7.61
C SER A 99 -19.64 5.86 7.82
N LYS A 100 -19.99 5.57 9.08
CA LYS A 100 -21.02 4.58 9.43
C LYS A 100 -22.43 5.14 9.26
N GLU A 101 -22.62 6.44 9.50
CA GLU A 101 -23.93 7.10 9.42
C GLU A 101 -24.29 7.54 8.00
N SER A 102 -23.34 8.11 7.26
CA SER A 102 -23.57 8.65 5.90
C SER A 102 -23.48 7.59 4.80
N GLY A 103 -22.96 6.40 5.11
CA GLY A 103 -22.63 5.37 4.11
C GLY A 103 -21.42 5.73 3.22
N ASP A 104 -20.71 6.81 3.57
CA ASP A 104 -19.53 7.27 2.84
C ASP A 104 -18.32 6.37 3.10
N SER A 105 -17.54 6.14 2.06
CA SER A 105 -16.33 5.31 2.16
C SER A 105 -15.24 6.01 2.96
N LEU A 106 -14.71 5.34 3.98
CA LEU A 106 -13.51 5.74 4.73
C LEU A 106 -12.27 6.00 3.85
N SER A 107 -12.29 5.51 2.60
CA SER A 107 -11.25 5.76 1.61
C SER A 107 -10.93 7.25 1.42
N TYR A 108 -11.91 8.15 1.54
CA TYR A 108 -11.68 9.59 1.38
C TYR A 108 -10.73 10.17 2.44
N CYS A 109 -10.81 9.70 3.68
CA CYS A 109 -9.89 10.09 4.74
C CYS A 109 -8.45 9.70 4.36
N PHE A 110 -8.25 8.46 3.91
CA PHE A 110 -6.93 7.97 3.53
C PHE A 110 -6.38 8.68 2.29
N VAL A 111 -7.18 8.83 1.22
CA VAL A 111 -6.79 9.51 -0.02
C VAL A 111 -6.40 10.97 0.24
N THR A 112 -7.14 11.68 1.08
CA THR A 112 -6.85 13.08 1.42
C THR A 112 -5.50 13.20 2.14
N ARG A 113 -5.23 12.34 3.14
CA ARG A 113 -3.96 12.35 3.87
C ARG A 113 -2.77 11.95 3.00
N VAL A 114 -2.97 11.01 2.08
CA VAL A 114 -1.98 10.65 1.06
C VAL A 114 -1.66 11.85 0.16
N ALA A 115 -2.68 12.57 -0.30
CA ALA A 115 -2.52 13.70 -1.19
C ALA A 115 -1.85 14.91 -0.49
N CYS A 116 -2.25 15.21 0.74
CA CYS A 116 -1.75 16.37 1.48
C CYS A 116 -0.38 16.12 2.15
N LYS A 117 -0.06 14.86 2.49
CA LYS A 117 1.11 14.48 3.30
C LYS A 117 1.29 15.38 4.52
N ASP A 118 0.18 15.68 5.19
CA ASP A 118 0.03 16.66 6.26
C ASP A 118 0.08 16.03 7.66
N VAL A 119 0.20 14.70 7.75
CA VAL A 119 0.37 14.00 9.01
C VAL A 119 1.80 14.23 9.51
N VAL A 120 1.95 15.19 10.42
CA VAL A 120 3.20 15.40 11.16
C VAL A 120 3.28 14.37 12.28
N THR A 121 4.18 13.41 12.14
CA THR A 121 4.63 12.55 13.23
C THR A 121 5.71 13.31 14.00
N VAL A 122 5.41 13.67 15.26
CA VAL A 122 6.37 14.29 16.19
C VAL A 122 7.15 13.20 16.88
#